data_AF-L8LXT1-F1
#
_entry.id   AF-L8LXT1-F1
#
_cell.length_a   1.000
_cell.length_b   1.000
_cell.length_c   1.000
_cell.angle_alpha   90.00
_cell.angle_beta   90.00
_cell.angle_gamma   90.00
#
_symmetry.space_group_name_H-M   'P 1'
#
loop_
_entity.id
_entity.type
_entity.pdbx_description
1 polymer ?
#
loop_
_entity_poly.entity_id
_entity_poly.type
_entity_poly.pdbx_seq_one_letter_code
_entity_poly.pdbx_strand_id
1 'polypeptide(L)'
;YNLEGSKTNIERLTRLVLLIAIAYTISTFKGRSIRLKGQGKYIGRDRKVKQKDTKNSNFWIGLYGSIWIISYEKVKDWVEELMKINSNKLPFYQKGKRAMNIIQKAF
;
A
#
# COMPACT_ATOMS: atom_id res chain seq x y z
N TYR A 1 -5.46 9.61 28.22
CA TYR A 1 -5.96 10.76 27.44
C TYR A 1 -7.46 10.84 27.72
N ASN A 2 -7.91 11.77 28.56
CA ASN A 2 -9.31 11.88 28.97
C ASN A 2 -10.14 12.49 27.83
N LEU A 3 -10.72 11.63 26.99
CA LEU A 3 -11.72 12.04 26.00
C LEU A 3 -13.05 12.44 26.65
N GLU A 4 -13.26 12.05 27.91
CA GLU A 4 -14.46 12.31 28.72
C GLU A 4 -14.75 13.81 28.95
N GLY A 5 -13.72 14.66 28.92
CA GLY A 5 -13.88 16.12 29.04
C GLY A 5 -14.10 16.86 27.71
N SER A 6 -14.00 16.16 26.58
CA SER A 6 -14.24 16.78 25.28
C SER A 6 -15.75 16.82 25.03
N LYS A 7 -16.31 18.00 24.71
CA LYS A 7 -17.70 18.15 24.20
C LYS A 7 -17.87 17.52 22.81
N THR A 8 -17.15 16.45 22.52
CA THR A 8 -17.17 15.74 21.26
C THR A 8 -18.47 14.96 21.20
N ASN A 9 -19.26 15.20 20.16
CA ASN A 9 -20.47 14.42 19.89
C ASN A 9 -20.07 12.93 19.80
N ILE A 10 -20.47 12.14 20.81
CA ILE A 10 -20.13 10.71 20.97
C ILE A 10 -20.53 9.94 19.72
N GLU A 11 -21.68 10.26 19.13
CA GLU A 11 -22.15 9.64 17.89
C GLU A 11 -21.20 9.91 16.73
N ARG A 12 -20.73 11.14 16.57
CA ARG A 12 -19.74 11.51 15.55
C ARG A 12 -18.41 10.77 15.77
N LEU A 13 -17.96 10.68 17.02
CA LEU A 13 -16.73 9.94 17.36
C LEU A 13 -16.87 8.45 17.02
N THR A 14 -17.97 7.82 17.43
CA THR A 14 -18.25 6.41 17.13
C THR A 14 -18.27 6.16 15.62
N ARG A 15 -18.96 7.00 14.84
CA ARG A 15 -18.99 6.89 13.38
C ARG A 15 -17.59 7.01 12.76
N LEU A 16 -16.75 7.93 13.25
CA LEU A 16 -15.37 8.08 12.79
C LEU A 16 -14.49 6.87 13.13
N VAL A 17 -14.57 6.35 14.35
CA VAL A 17 -13.81 5.17 14.77
C VAL A 17 -14.21 3.94 13.94
N LEU A 18 -15.51 3.76 13.69
CA LEU A 18 -16.00 2.69 12.81
C LEU A 18 -15.47 2.84 11.39
N LEU A 19 -15.50 4.05 10.81
CA LEU A 19 -14.96 4.31 9.48
C LEU A 19 -13.46 3.99 9.40
N ILE A 20 -12.68 4.41 10.41
CA ILE A 20 -11.26 4.09 10.52
C ILE A 20 -11.04 2.59 10.61
N ALA A 21 -11.83 1.88 11.43
CA ALA A 21 -11.73 0.42 11.58
C ALA A 21 -12.03 -0.32 10.27
N ILE A 22 -13.04 0.11 9.51
CA ILE A 22 -13.36 -0.43 8.19
C ILE A 22 -12.21 -0.18 7.21
N ALA A 23 -11.71 1.05 7.11
CA ALA A 23 -10.60 1.40 6.23
C ALA A 23 -9.30 0.64 6.57
N TYR A 24 -9.02 0.48 7.87
CA TYR A 24 -7.91 -0.33 8.38
C TYR A 24 -8.05 -1.80 7.99
N THR A 25 -9.26 -2.35 8.12
CA THR A 25 -9.57 -3.74 7.78
C THR A 25 -9.42 -4.01 6.29
N ILE A 26 -9.97 -3.14 5.44
CA ILE A 26 -9.83 -3.21 3.98
C ILE A 26 -8.35 -3.17 3.59
N SER A 27 -7.58 -2.22 4.12
CA SER A 27 -6.14 -2.12 3.88
C SER A 27 -5.38 -3.36 4.35
N THR A 28 -5.78 -3.94 5.49
CA THR A 28 -5.19 -5.18 6.00
C THR A 28 -5.44 -6.37 5.08
N PHE A 29 -6.66 -6.54 4.56
CA PHE A 29 -6.97 -7.60 3.60
C PHE A 29 -6.23 -7.41 2.27
N LYS A 30 -6.16 -6.18 1.76
CA LYS A 30 -5.34 -5.85 0.59
C LYS A 30 -3.89 -6.25 0.79
N GLY A 31 -3.28 -5.87 1.92
CA GLY A 31 -1.88 -6.22 2.17
C GLY A 31 -1.64 -7.71 2.36
N ARG A 32 -2.59 -8.44 2.97
CA ARG A 32 -2.53 -9.91 3.04
C ARG A 32 -2.58 -10.52 1.63
N SER A 33 -3.48 -10.05 0.77
CA SER A 33 -3.59 -10.48 -0.63
C SER A 33 -2.29 -10.24 -1.42
N ILE A 34 -1.70 -9.05 -1.29
CA ILE A 34 -0.40 -8.70 -1.92
C ILE A 34 0.71 -9.67 -1.51
N ARG A 35 0.77 -10.05 -0.23
CA ARG A 35 1.77 -11.00 0.27
C ARG A 35 1.56 -12.41 -0.24
N LEU A 36 0.32 -12.90 -0.24
CA LEU A 36 -0.02 -14.21 -0.77
C LEU A 36 0.35 -14.33 -2.27
N LYS A 37 0.23 -13.22 -3.02
CA LYS A 37 0.66 -13.14 -4.42
C LYS A 37 2.17 -12.92 -4.61
N GLY A 38 2.96 -12.87 -3.54
CA GLY A 38 4.42 -12.67 -3.60
C GLY A 38 4.87 -11.28 -4.07
N GLN A 39 3.96 -10.29 -4.08
CA GLN A 39 4.25 -8.94 -4.61
C GLN A 39 4.72 -7.95 -3.53
N GLY A 40 4.80 -8.37 -2.27
CA GLY A 40 5.18 -7.50 -1.14
C GLY A 40 6.53 -6.80 -1.31
N LYS A 41 7.48 -7.42 -2.02
CA LYS A 41 8.82 -6.88 -2.28
C LYS A 41 8.84 -5.61 -3.14
N TYR A 42 7.76 -5.33 -3.88
CA TYR A 42 7.64 -4.11 -4.68
C TYR A 42 7.07 -2.94 -3.87
N ILE A 43 6.43 -3.21 -2.72
CA ILE A 43 5.83 -2.20 -1.85
C ILE A 43 6.75 -1.86 -0.68
N GLY A 44 7.42 -2.86 -0.13
CA GLY A 44 8.31 -2.69 1.00
C GLY A 44 9.50 -3.63 0.92
N ARG A 45 10.52 -3.33 1.71
CA ARG A 45 11.72 -4.16 1.81
C ARG A 45 11.36 -5.55 2.33
N ASP A 46 11.77 -6.58 1.59
CA ASP A 46 11.70 -7.94 2.10
C ASP A 46 12.77 -8.15 3.18
N ARG A 47 12.33 -8.38 4.42
CA ARG A 47 13.23 -8.48 5.58
C ARG A 47 13.47 -9.94 5.93
N LYS A 48 14.75 -10.28 6.16
CA LYS A 48 15.17 -11.64 6.55
C LYS A 48 14.55 -12.05 7.89
N VAL A 49 14.55 -13.36 8.18
CA VAL A 49 13.94 -13.96 9.39
C VAL A 49 14.42 -13.29 10.68
N LYS A 50 15.70 -12.91 10.76
CA LYS A 50 16.29 -12.19 11.91
C LYS A 50 15.75 -10.77 12.14
N GLN A 51 14.93 -10.24 11.23
CA GLN A 51 14.34 -8.89 11.30
C GLN A 51 12.81 -8.93 11.34
N LYS A 52 12.23 -10.04 11.83
CA LYS A 52 10.77 -10.30 11.83
C LYS A 52 9.96 -9.17 12.47
N ASP A 53 10.43 -8.60 13.57
CA ASP A 53 9.70 -7.58 14.34
C ASP A 53 9.64 -6.22 13.64
N THR A 54 10.49 -6.04 12.64
CA THR A 54 10.52 -4.81 11.84
C THR A 54 9.78 -4.95 10.51
N LYS A 55 9.15 -6.11 10.26
CA LYS A 55 8.34 -6.31 9.05
C LYS A 55 7.13 -5.40 9.08
N ASN A 56 6.90 -4.70 7.98
CA ASN A 56 5.71 -3.86 7.83
C ASN A 56 4.44 -4.70 8.05
N SER A 57 3.39 -4.13 8.63
CA SER A 57 2.14 -4.84 8.85
C SER A 57 1.41 -5.10 7.53
N ASN A 58 0.42 -5.99 7.53
CA ASN A 58 -0.46 -6.16 6.37
C ASN A 58 -1.21 -4.85 6.05
N PHE A 59 -1.68 -4.13 7.08
CA PHE A 59 -2.23 -2.79 6.91
C PHE A 59 -1.30 -1.87 6.12
N TRP A 60 -0.04 -1.76 6.54
CA TRP A 60 0.95 -0.90 5.89
C TRP A 60 1.16 -1.29 4.43
N ILE A 61 1.30 -2.60 4.15
CA ILE A 61 1.51 -3.09 2.77
C ILE A 61 0.29 -2.79 1.88
N GLY A 62 -0.94 -2.96 2.37
CA GLY A 62 -2.13 -2.68 1.58
C GLY A 62 -2.35 -1.18 1.34
N LEU A 63 -2.08 -0.36 2.36
CA LEU A 63 -2.14 1.09 2.26
C LEU A 63 -1.12 1.61 1.23
N TYR A 64 0.16 1.25 1.39
CA TYR A 64 1.22 1.69 0.48
C TYR A 64 1.08 1.11 -0.92
N GLY A 65 0.56 -0.12 -1.06
CA GLY A 65 0.22 -0.67 -2.37
C GLY A 65 -0.84 0.14 -3.10
N SER A 66 -1.86 0.60 -2.39
CA SER A 66 -2.89 1.48 -2.96
C SER A 66 -2.33 2.85 -3.33
N ILE A 67 -1.51 3.45 -2.46
CA ILE A 67 -0.84 4.73 -2.73
C ILE A 67 0.07 4.63 -3.95
N TRP A 68 0.84 3.55 -4.08
CA TRP A 68 1.74 3.37 -5.21
C TRP A 68 1.01 3.38 -6.56
N ILE A 69 -0.12 2.67 -6.67
CA ILE A 69 -0.96 2.65 -7.88
C ILE A 69 -1.47 4.07 -8.19
N ILE A 70 -2.04 4.76 -7.20
CA ILE A 70 -2.59 6.11 -7.37
C ILE A 70 -1.50 7.09 -7.80
N SER A 71 -0.33 7.04 -7.16
CA SER A 71 0.79 7.93 -7.47
C SER A 71 1.39 7.64 -8.84
N TYR A 72 1.48 6.36 -9.23
CA TYR A 72 1.98 5.97 -10.54
C TYR A 72 1.13 6.52 -11.68
N GLU A 73 -0.20 6.43 -11.57
CA GLU A 73 -1.09 6.98 -12.62
C GLU A 73 -0.86 8.48 -12.88
N LYS A 74 -0.43 9.24 -11.87
CA LYS A 74 -0.14 10.67 -12.00
C LYS A 74 1.19 10.99 -12.70
N VAL A 75 2.13 10.05 -12.71
CA VAL A 75 3.51 10.28 -13.21
C VAL A 75 3.89 9.35 -14.36
N LYS A 76 2.97 8.49 -14.80
CA LYS A 76 3.27 7.40 -15.75
C LYS A 76 3.90 7.91 -17.04
N ASP A 77 3.42 9.00 -17.61
CA ASP A 77 3.86 9.51 -18.90
C ASP A 77 5.34 9.92 -18.85
N TRP A 78 5.73 10.68 -17.81
CA TRP A 78 7.12 11.09 -17.60
C TRP A 78 8.04 9.90 -17.32
N VAL A 79 7.58 8.90 -16.56
CA VAL A 79 8.38 7.71 -16.29
C VAL A 79 8.56 6.89 -17.57
N GLU A 80 7.53 6.78 -18.41
CA GLU A 80 7.63 6.07 -19.68
C GLU A 80 8.59 6.76 -20.65
N GLU A 81 8.62 8.09 -20.70
CA GLU A 81 9.64 8.86 -21.44
C GLU A 81 11.04 8.61 -20.89
N LEU A 82 11.21 8.65 -19.57
CA LEU A 82 12.50 8.38 -18.92
C LEU A 82 13.03 6.97 -19.26
N MET A 83 12.13 5.98 -19.37
CA MET A 83 12.50 4.61 -19.72
C MET A 83 12.86 4.44 -21.21
N LYS A 84 12.37 5.31 -22.10
CA LYS A 84 12.83 5.34 -23.50
C LYS A 84 14.28 5.78 -23.60
N ILE A 85 14.69 6.74 -22.76
CA ILE A 85 16.08 7.24 -22.69
C ILE A 85 16.99 6.19 -22.00
N ASN A 86 16.49 5.57 -20.93
CA ASN A 86 17.25 4.61 -20.11
C ASN A 86 16.81 3.16 -20.37
N SER A 87 17.02 2.69 -21.60
CA SER A 87 16.56 1.36 -22.05
C SER A 87 17.10 0.20 -21.20
N ASN A 88 18.30 0.35 -20.61
CA ASN A 88 18.88 -0.62 -19.68
C ASN A 88 18.05 -0.82 -18.39
N LYS A 89 17.22 0.16 -17.99
CA LYS A 89 16.34 0.07 -16.80
C LYS A 89 14.94 -0.45 -17.14
N LEU A 90 14.55 -0.42 -18.42
CA LEU A 90 13.24 -0.83 -18.90
C LEU A 90 12.81 -2.23 -18.42
N PRO A 91 13.68 -3.28 -18.41
CA PRO A 91 13.28 -4.59 -17.93
C PRO A 91 12.87 -4.61 -16.44
N PHE A 92 13.52 -3.80 -15.60
CA PHE A 92 13.18 -3.69 -14.17
C PHE A 92 11.88 -2.93 -13.97
N TYR A 93 11.69 -1.86 -14.73
CA TYR A 93 10.44 -1.09 -14.73
C TYR A 93 9.24 -1.94 -15.17
N GLN A 94 9.37 -2.73 -16.24
CA GLN A 94 8.33 -3.64 -16.69
C GLN A 94 7.98 -4.70 -15.64
N LYS A 95 8.96 -5.23 -14.88
CA LYS A 95 8.69 -6.11 -13.74
C LYS A 95 7.84 -5.40 -12.67
N GLY A 96 8.13 -4.13 -12.39
CA GLY A 96 7.33 -3.28 -11.51
C GLY A 96 5.89 -3.09 -12.01
N LYS A 97 5.70 -2.74 -13.29
CA LYS A 97 4.36 -2.62 -13.90
C LYS A 97 3.56 -3.93 -13.83
N ARG A 98 4.20 -5.07 -14.10
CA ARG A 98 3.56 -6.38 -13.96
C ARG A 98 3.11 -6.64 -12.52
N ALA A 99 3.95 -6.34 -11.54
CA ALA A 99 3.60 -6.46 -10.14
C ALA A 99 2.41 -5.55 -9.76
N MET A 100 2.44 -4.30 -10.21
CA MET A 100 1.36 -3.34 -10.00
C MET A 100 0.03 -3.85 -10.56
N ASN A 101 0.02 -4.39 -11.79
CA ASN A 101 -1.17 -4.99 -12.41
C ASN A 101 -1.71 -6.18 -11.61
N ILE A 102 -0.82 -7.03 -11.07
CA ILE A 102 -1.22 -8.17 -10.21
C ILE A 102 -1.86 -7.68 -8.92
N ILE A 103 -1.33 -6.61 -8.33
CA ILE A 103 -1.85 -5.97 -7.11
C ILE A 103 -3.20 -5.31 -7.39
N GLN A 104 -3.34 -4.57 -8.49
CA GLN A 104 -4.59 -3.88 -8.84
C GLN A 104 -5.73 -4.88 -9.08
N LYS A 105 -5.45 -6.01 -9.75
CA LYS A 105 -6.41 -7.13 -9.89
C LYS A 105 -6.68 -7.90 -8.58
N ALA A 106 -5.96 -7.60 -7.52
CA ALA A 106 -6.15 -8.20 -6.20
C ALA A 106 -7.10 -7.42 -5.30
N PHE A 107 -7.51 -6.23 -5.75
CA PHE A 107 -8.35 -5.30 -5.02
C PHE A 107 -9.80 -5.39 -5.47
#